data_AF-A0A239CNC2-F1
#
_entry.id   AF-A0A239CNC2-F1
#
_cell.length_a   1.000
_cell.length_b   1.000
_cell.length_c   1.000
_cell.angle_alpha   90.00
_cell.angle_beta   90.00
_cell.angle_gamma   90.00
#
_symmetry.space_group_name_H-M   'P 1'
#
loop_
_entity.id
_entity.type
_entity.pdbx_description
1 polymer ?
#
loop_
_entity_poly.entity_id
_entity_poly.type
_entity_poly.pdbx_seq_one_letter_code
_entity_poly.pdbx_strand_id
1 'polypeptide(L)'
;MADDDALPRPGAHGQTDITEALDATIQALTQATAVLRGVAGQLSSAGPPGAGAVAGAAVTINAYEDDPFSERTPTPDPGPAELISEPPPDAVPPDLPWHIRGRRPTPGPHPPGSPDFRYWNAEASLARAVRYWGSLAPQGTRWSTFDARLPVQLDAGQDLNAFYSRLAGLRFFRQTVNGTTVDTGDSPDVIRHELGHAVLDAIRPELFDAASIEADAFHEAFGDTSALLTALERPSFRQKVLGETGARLNVNSRLSRIAEQLGWGIRQFAPQAVDRDCLRNAANRFAYRVPATLPPEAPATELSTGPHSFSRVFTGAVLDALAAMLDVTGSADEATLETVGQDLGQLLVDGVLAAPIRPTYFSQVAAAMVQAAKVRNDGRYRSAVLGAFVGRGVLDLVTARALETAPLPRLQAAAAGGAPAAAGPGTGGSGSPLVLAYGGTAPSTGYRADATSAPGLPLQSVRAEFLDQPVLCHAPAEGARFSAAPAVYGPAAGPSDATDSARHFLATLVQLGRIDPGPAPGMVRGPSPRGREARTHRLEPQDQGLVLKRIQFQCACRPLSPGAR
;
A
#
# COMPACT_ATOMS: atom_id res chain seq x y z
N MET A 1 75.87 -70.47 7.05
CA MET A 1 75.65 -69.21 7.78
C MET A 1 74.19 -68.90 7.64
N ALA A 2 73.48 -69.04 8.76
CA ALA A 2 72.05 -68.85 8.91
C ALA A 2 71.75 -67.38 9.24
N ASP A 3 70.50 -67.00 8.95
CA ASP A 3 69.61 -66.04 9.64
C ASP A 3 68.83 -65.20 8.63
N ASP A 4 67.60 -64.79 8.86
CA ASP A 4 66.39 -65.34 9.49
C ASP A 4 65.28 -64.33 9.14
N ASP A 5 64.04 -64.79 9.21
CA ASP A 5 62.79 -64.11 8.91
C ASP A 5 62.46 -63.00 9.94
N ALA A 6 61.94 -61.83 9.52
CA ALA A 6 61.23 -60.91 10.44
C ALA A 6 60.32 -59.89 9.73
N LEU A 7 59.01 -60.06 9.92
CA LEU A 7 57.93 -59.11 9.63
C LEU A 7 58.01 -57.83 10.49
N PRO A 8 57.64 -56.64 9.97
CA PRO A 8 57.50 -55.43 10.79
C PRO A 8 56.13 -55.37 11.50
N ARG A 9 56.17 -54.96 12.77
CA ARG A 9 55.02 -54.77 13.68
C ARG A 9 54.20 -53.52 13.34
N PRO A 10 52.89 -53.47 13.61
CA PRO A 10 52.08 -52.25 13.47
C PRO A 10 52.40 -51.25 14.59
N GLY A 11 52.68 -50.00 14.20
CA GLY A 11 53.00 -48.88 15.09
C GLY A 11 51.79 -48.26 15.78
N ALA A 12 52.04 -47.79 17.01
CA ALA A 12 51.09 -47.24 17.96
C ALA A 12 50.64 -45.79 17.64
N HIS A 13 49.76 -45.62 16.65
CA HIS A 13 49.15 -44.31 16.35
C HIS A 13 47.60 -44.30 16.37
N GLY A 14 46.94 -45.40 16.74
CA GLY A 14 45.47 -45.48 16.76
C GLY A 14 44.80 -45.24 18.13
N GLN A 15 45.56 -45.14 19.23
CA GLN A 15 45.00 -45.12 20.59
C GLN A 15 44.88 -43.70 21.18
N THR A 16 45.74 -42.77 20.75
CA THR A 16 45.77 -41.41 21.31
C THR A 16 44.59 -40.55 20.85
N ASP A 17 44.18 -40.68 19.57
CA ASP A 17 43.08 -39.91 18.96
C ASP A 17 41.70 -40.27 19.52
N ILE A 18 41.48 -41.56 19.84
CA ILE A 18 40.22 -42.03 20.42
C ILE A 18 40.07 -41.53 21.86
N THR A 19 41.19 -41.39 22.58
CA THR A 19 41.17 -40.95 23.99
C THR A 19 40.87 -39.46 24.11
N GLU A 20 41.44 -38.63 23.23
CA GLU A 20 41.13 -37.18 23.19
C GLU A 20 39.68 -36.89 22.75
N ALA A 21 39.15 -37.66 21.77
CA ALA A 21 37.76 -37.53 21.36
C ALA A 21 36.76 -37.96 22.47
N LEU A 22 37.14 -38.98 23.27
CA LEU A 22 36.32 -39.43 24.39
C LEU A 22 36.32 -38.40 25.53
N ASP A 23 37.47 -37.80 25.83
CA ASP A 23 37.60 -36.77 26.87
C ASP A 23 36.83 -35.49 26.51
N ALA A 24 36.87 -35.07 25.23
CA ALA A 24 36.07 -33.95 24.74
C ALA A 24 34.55 -34.23 24.85
N THR A 25 34.13 -35.46 24.58
CA THR A 25 32.73 -35.89 24.69
C THR A 25 32.28 -35.94 26.16
N ILE A 26 33.13 -36.40 27.07
CA ILE A 26 32.87 -36.41 28.51
C ILE A 26 32.77 -34.99 29.06
N GLN A 27 33.63 -34.06 28.61
CA GLN A 27 33.53 -32.65 29.00
C GLN A 27 32.23 -32.01 28.51
N ALA A 28 31.82 -32.29 27.26
CA ALA A 28 30.55 -31.80 26.71
C ALA A 28 29.33 -32.33 27.49
N LEU A 29 29.32 -33.61 27.85
CA LEU A 29 28.26 -34.20 28.68
C LEU A 29 28.24 -33.61 30.10
N THR A 30 29.41 -33.31 30.66
CA THR A 30 29.52 -32.72 31.99
C THR A 30 29.00 -31.28 32.00
N GLN A 31 29.28 -30.49 30.95
CA GLN A 31 28.74 -29.14 30.77
C GLN A 31 27.21 -29.17 30.57
N ALA A 32 26.69 -30.09 29.74
CA ALA A 32 25.26 -30.27 29.57
C ALA A 32 24.55 -30.64 30.89
N THR A 33 25.17 -31.50 31.70
CA THR A 33 24.65 -31.90 33.01
C THR A 33 24.68 -30.75 34.02
N ALA A 34 25.69 -29.88 33.96
CA ALA A 34 25.77 -28.68 34.79
C ALA A 34 24.68 -27.65 34.43
N VAL A 35 24.40 -27.47 33.14
CA VAL A 35 23.30 -26.62 32.65
C VAL A 35 21.95 -27.17 33.11
N LEU A 36 21.72 -28.48 32.98
CA LEU A 36 20.48 -29.12 33.43
C LEU A 36 20.29 -29.05 34.95
N ARG A 37 21.37 -29.15 35.75
CA ARG A 37 21.31 -28.91 37.20
C ARG A 37 21.06 -27.44 37.54
N GLY A 38 21.57 -26.50 36.75
CA GLY A 38 21.25 -25.08 36.88
C GLY A 38 19.77 -24.78 36.66
N VAL A 39 19.19 -25.36 35.60
CA VAL A 39 17.75 -25.27 35.29
C VAL A 39 16.90 -25.96 36.37
N ALA A 40 17.32 -27.14 36.84
CA ALA A 40 16.64 -27.83 37.94
C ALA A 40 16.75 -27.07 39.28
N GLY A 41 17.88 -26.39 39.54
CA GLY A 41 18.06 -25.52 40.69
C GLY A 41 17.14 -24.30 40.67
N GLN A 42 16.95 -23.69 39.48
CA GLN A 42 15.99 -22.59 39.28
C GLN A 42 14.53 -23.04 39.46
N LEU A 43 14.21 -24.29 39.10
CA LEU A 43 12.89 -24.89 39.33
C LEU A 43 12.65 -25.27 40.81
N SER A 44 13.71 -25.51 41.59
CA SER A 44 13.63 -25.95 42.99
C SER A 44 13.61 -24.79 44.00
N SER A 45 13.94 -23.57 43.59
CA SER A 45 13.89 -22.36 44.43
C SER A 45 12.50 -21.70 44.49
N ALA A 46 11.48 -22.30 43.87
CA ALA A 46 10.09 -21.88 44.03
C ALA A 46 9.54 -22.40 45.36
N GLY A 47 9.40 -21.52 46.36
CA GLY A 47 8.71 -21.81 47.62
C GLY A 47 7.22 -22.15 47.41
N PRO A 48 6.51 -22.61 48.46
CA PRO A 48 5.11 -23.02 48.35
C PRO A 48 4.23 -21.87 47.85
N PRO A 49 3.13 -22.17 47.13
CA PRO A 49 2.35 -21.15 46.46
C PRO A 49 1.67 -20.25 47.49
N GLY A 50 2.19 -19.03 47.65
CA GLY A 50 1.31 -17.90 47.92
C GLY A 50 0.31 -17.83 46.76
N ALA A 51 -0.94 -17.49 47.06
CA ALA A 51 -2.02 -17.34 46.07
C ALA A 51 -1.67 -16.25 45.03
N GLY A 52 -0.79 -16.59 44.09
CA GLY A 52 -0.46 -15.83 42.91
C GLY A 52 -1.48 -16.18 41.86
N ALA A 53 -2.21 -15.18 41.38
CA ALA A 53 -3.11 -15.31 40.25
C ALA A 53 -2.40 -16.07 39.13
N VAL A 54 -2.99 -17.19 38.71
CA VAL A 54 -2.59 -17.88 37.49
C VAL A 54 -2.74 -16.85 36.37
N ALA A 55 -1.63 -16.36 35.82
CA ALA A 55 -1.67 -15.54 34.61
C ALA A 55 -2.29 -16.43 33.52
N GLY A 56 -3.56 -16.19 33.19
CA GLY A 56 -4.26 -16.92 32.14
C GLY A 56 -3.44 -16.82 30.85
N ALA A 57 -3.38 -17.91 30.08
CA ALA A 57 -2.73 -17.90 28.77
C ALA A 57 -3.25 -16.69 27.97
N ALA A 58 -2.34 -15.87 27.45
CA ALA A 58 -2.70 -14.69 26.67
C ALA A 58 -3.57 -15.13 25.48
N VAL A 59 -4.73 -14.51 25.32
CA VAL A 59 -5.65 -14.80 24.23
C VAL A 59 -4.95 -14.42 22.91
N THR A 60 -4.96 -15.32 21.93
CA THR A 60 -4.42 -15.09 20.59
C THR A 60 -5.50 -15.20 19.52
N ILE A 61 -5.23 -14.60 18.36
CA ILE A 61 -5.99 -14.74 17.12
C ILE A 61 -5.12 -15.38 16.04
N ASN A 62 -5.77 -16.00 15.06
CA ASN A 62 -5.12 -16.38 13.81
C ASN A 62 -5.30 -15.26 12.78
N ALA A 63 -4.25 -14.99 12.01
CA ALA A 63 -4.29 -14.03 10.91
C ALA A 63 -3.38 -14.49 9.77
N TYR A 64 -3.57 -13.93 8.58
CA TYR A 64 -2.56 -13.96 7.53
C TYR A 64 -1.53 -12.86 7.79
N GLU A 65 -0.25 -13.16 7.57
CA GLU A 65 0.83 -12.18 7.68
C GLU A 65 0.82 -11.19 6.50
N ASP A 66 0.63 -11.74 5.31
CA ASP A 66 0.55 -11.16 3.96
C ASP A 66 -0.66 -11.76 3.22
N ASP A 67 -0.69 -11.81 1.89
CA ASP A 67 -1.85 -12.36 1.14
C ASP A 67 -2.14 -13.85 1.46
N PRO A 68 -3.41 -14.30 1.44
CA PRO A 68 -3.77 -15.70 1.71
C PRO A 68 -3.09 -16.72 0.79
N PHE A 69 -2.58 -16.30 -0.37
CA PHE A 69 -1.84 -17.11 -1.34
C PHE A 69 -0.35 -16.72 -1.43
N SER A 70 0.15 -15.93 -0.48
CA SER A 70 1.57 -15.55 -0.43
C SER A 70 2.46 -16.75 -0.14
N GLU A 71 3.52 -16.89 -0.94
CA GLU A 71 4.51 -17.94 -0.82
C GLU A 71 5.91 -17.43 -1.16
N ARG A 72 6.96 -18.11 -0.70
CA ARG A 72 8.33 -17.72 -1.00
C ARG A 72 8.66 -17.80 -2.50
N THR A 73 8.25 -18.89 -3.16
CA THR A 73 8.56 -19.16 -4.56
C THR A 73 7.32 -18.89 -5.40
N PRO A 74 7.22 -17.77 -6.13
CA PRO A 74 6.00 -17.41 -6.84
C PRO A 74 5.58 -18.44 -7.89
N THR A 75 4.30 -18.83 -7.86
CA THR A 75 3.67 -19.72 -8.83
C THR A 75 2.31 -19.19 -9.30
N PRO A 76 1.79 -19.62 -10.48
CA PRO A 76 0.44 -19.28 -10.91
C PRO A 76 -0.68 -19.95 -10.11
N ASP A 77 -0.38 -20.99 -9.32
CA ASP A 77 -1.38 -21.77 -8.58
C ASP A 77 -0.90 -22.01 -7.14
N PRO A 78 -0.76 -20.92 -6.35
CA PRO A 78 -0.24 -21.00 -4.99
C PRO A 78 -1.20 -21.75 -4.06
N GLY A 79 -0.63 -22.41 -3.04
CA GLY A 79 -1.39 -22.95 -1.93
C GLY A 79 -1.77 -21.88 -0.91
N PRO A 80 -2.62 -22.20 0.08
CA PRO A 80 -2.90 -21.29 1.18
C PRO A 80 -1.64 -21.01 2.01
N ALA A 81 -1.40 -19.74 2.33
CA ALA A 81 -0.32 -19.29 3.17
C ALA A 81 -0.47 -19.82 4.61
N GLU A 82 0.67 -19.99 5.29
CA GLU A 82 0.69 -20.33 6.71
C GLU A 82 0.13 -19.18 7.55
N LEU A 83 -0.71 -19.53 8.53
CA LEU A 83 -1.24 -18.56 9.47
C LEU A 83 -0.21 -18.22 10.54
N ILE A 84 -0.25 -16.97 10.97
CA ILE A 84 0.43 -16.51 12.19
C ILE A 84 -0.54 -16.53 13.37
N SER A 85 0.01 -16.67 14.57
CA SER A 85 -0.72 -16.42 15.80
C SER A 85 -0.20 -15.13 16.44
N GLU A 86 -1.09 -14.20 16.75
CA GLU A 86 -0.74 -12.92 17.37
C GLU A 86 -1.79 -12.48 18.40
N PRO A 87 -1.43 -11.61 19.36
CA PRO A 87 -2.44 -11.04 20.26
C PRO A 87 -3.47 -10.21 19.46
N PRO A 88 -4.73 -10.14 19.92
CA PRO A 88 -5.69 -9.19 19.39
C PRO A 88 -5.14 -7.77 19.42
N PRO A 89 -5.47 -6.92 18.44
CA PRO A 89 -4.98 -5.54 18.43
C PRO A 89 -5.37 -4.74 19.67
N ASP A 90 -4.46 -3.90 20.13
CA ASP A 90 -4.72 -2.88 21.16
C ASP A 90 -5.78 -1.86 20.69
N ALA A 91 -6.17 -0.96 21.60
CA ALA A 91 -7.14 0.08 21.33
C ALA A 91 -6.77 0.95 20.11
N VAL A 92 -7.80 1.26 19.31
CA VAL A 92 -7.73 2.08 18.09
C VAL A 92 -7.24 3.50 18.42
N PRO A 93 -6.27 4.06 17.67
CA PRO A 93 -5.92 5.48 17.78
C PRO A 93 -7.15 6.37 17.58
N PRO A 94 -7.37 7.40 18.42
CA PRO A 94 -8.62 8.16 18.42
C PRO A 94 -8.85 9.00 17.16
N ASP A 95 -7.80 9.31 16.39
CA ASP A 95 -7.87 10.27 15.27
C ASP A 95 -8.39 9.66 13.96
N LEU A 96 -8.14 8.37 13.74
CA LEU A 96 -8.53 7.64 12.53
C LEU A 96 -9.32 6.37 12.90
N PRO A 97 -10.47 6.51 13.59
CA PRO A 97 -11.22 5.36 14.08
C PRO A 97 -11.94 4.65 12.92
N TRP A 98 -12.06 3.33 13.00
CA TRP A 98 -12.88 2.54 12.08
C TRP A 98 -13.93 1.74 12.86
N HIS A 99 -14.87 1.15 12.12
CA HIS A 99 -15.77 0.14 12.68
C HIS A 99 -16.07 -0.94 11.65
N ILE A 100 -15.80 -2.18 12.02
CA ILE A 100 -16.25 -3.35 11.25
C ILE A 100 -17.74 -3.56 11.55
N ARG A 101 -18.57 -3.52 10.51
CA ARG A 101 -20.01 -3.73 10.61
C ARG A 101 -20.32 -5.15 11.08
N GLY A 102 -21.33 -5.27 11.93
CA GLY A 102 -21.76 -6.55 12.50
C GLY A 102 -21.24 -6.78 13.91
N ARG A 103 -21.29 -8.04 14.35
CA ARG A 103 -20.87 -8.45 15.69
C ARG A 103 -19.35 -8.50 15.76
N ARG A 104 -18.76 -7.94 16.82
CA ARG A 104 -17.38 -8.22 17.24
C ARG A 104 -17.33 -9.61 17.91
N PRO A 105 -16.68 -10.63 17.32
CA PRO A 105 -16.58 -11.96 17.90
C PRO A 105 -15.68 -11.97 19.14
N THR A 106 -15.74 -13.05 19.93
CA THR A 106 -14.75 -13.28 20.98
C THR A 106 -13.39 -13.54 20.34
N PRO A 107 -12.28 -12.93 20.82
CA PRO A 107 -10.97 -13.23 20.28
C PRO A 107 -10.59 -14.69 20.50
N GLY A 108 -10.00 -15.31 19.48
CA GLY A 108 -9.58 -16.70 19.48
C GLY A 108 -8.96 -17.14 18.15
N PRO A 109 -8.30 -18.31 18.11
CA PRO A 109 -7.65 -18.85 16.91
C PRO A 109 -8.68 -19.49 15.97
N HIS A 110 -9.56 -18.67 15.40
CA HIS A 110 -10.61 -19.10 14.48
C HIS A 110 -10.01 -19.66 13.18
N PRO A 111 -10.64 -20.65 12.53
CA PRO A 111 -10.15 -21.22 11.28
C PRO A 111 -10.44 -20.28 10.09
N PRO A 112 -9.56 -20.23 9.06
CA PRO A 112 -9.82 -19.51 7.81
C PRO A 112 -11.17 -19.86 7.17
N GLY A 113 -11.76 -18.90 6.46
CA GLY A 113 -13.08 -19.03 5.86
C GLY A 113 -14.26 -18.84 6.81
N SER A 114 -14.04 -18.79 8.13
CA SER A 114 -15.06 -18.42 9.09
C SER A 114 -15.24 -16.88 9.18
N PRO A 115 -16.45 -16.37 9.45
CA PRO A 115 -16.67 -14.95 9.69
C PRO A 115 -15.84 -14.39 10.86
N ASP A 116 -15.60 -15.21 11.88
CA ASP A 116 -14.85 -14.81 13.07
C ASP A 116 -13.35 -14.66 12.77
N PHE A 117 -12.77 -15.56 11.97
CA PHE A 117 -11.40 -15.40 11.46
C PHE A 117 -11.27 -14.11 10.65
N ARG A 118 -12.18 -13.89 9.69
CA ARG A 118 -12.14 -12.70 8.85
C ARG A 118 -12.17 -11.41 9.66
N TYR A 119 -13.04 -11.35 10.67
CA TYR A 119 -13.13 -10.20 11.55
C TYR A 119 -11.77 -9.89 12.18
N TRP A 120 -11.13 -10.88 12.81
CA TRP A 120 -9.88 -10.66 13.53
C TRP A 120 -8.68 -10.44 12.61
N ASN A 121 -8.63 -11.13 11.47
CA ASN A 121 -7.64 -10.89 10.43
C ASN A 121 -7.73 -9.45 9.89
N ALA A 122 -8.94 -9.00 9.55
CA ALA A 122 -9.17 -7.64 9.07
C ALA A 122 -8.89 -6.59 10.14
N GLU A 123 -9.34 -6.80 11.38
CA GLU A 123 -9.09 -5.89 12.50
C GLU A 123 -7.58 -5.74 12.76
N ALA A 124 -6.82 -6.83 12.70
CA ALA A 124 -5.37 -6.80 12.86
C ALA A 124 -4.66 -6.05 11.72
N SER A 125 -5.09 -6.27 10.48
CA SER A 125 -4.55 -5.58 9.32
C SER A 125 -4.85 -4.06 9.37
N LEU A 126 -6.11 -3.70 9.65
CA LEU A 126 -6.55 -2.30 9.79
C LEU A 126 -5.80 -1.59 10.91
N ALA A 127 -5.70 -2.20 12.09
CA ALA A 127 -5.04 -1.59 13.23
C ALA A 127 -3.56 -1.29 12.97
N ARG A 128 -2.86 -2.19 12.27
CA ARG A 128 -1.46 -2.00 11.91
C ARG A 128 -1.29 -0.85 10.92
N ALA A 129 -2.07 -0.85 9.84
CA ALA A 129 -1.97 0.18 8.82
C ALA A 129 -2.46 1.57 9.28
N VAL A 130 -3.50 1.63 10.13
CA VAL A 130 -3.94 2.90 10.74
C VAL A 130 -2.88 3.45 11.71
N ARG A 131 -2.20 2.61 12.49
CA ARG A 131 -1.08 3.07 13.33
C ARG A 131 0.07 3.63 12.50
N TYR A 132 0.47 2.90 11.46
CA TYR A 132 1.51 3.33 10.54
C TYR A 132 1.17 4.70 9.93
N TRP A 133 0.07 4.80 9.19
CA TRP A 133 -0.31 6.05 8.53
C TRP A 133 -0.68 7.15 9.50
N GLY A 134 -1.36 6.82 10.60
CA GLY A 134 -1.71 7.75 11.65
C GLY A 134 -0.49 8.43 12.25
N SER A 135 0.64 7.73 12.40
CA SER A 135 1.88 8.31 12.91
C SER A 135 2.55 9.29 11.94
N LEU A 136 2.38 9.09 10.63
CA LEU A 136 3.04 9.86 9.56
C LEU A 136 2.19 11.02 9.05
N ALA A 137 0.86 10.87 9.11
CA ALA A 137 -0.10 11.88 8.69
C ALA A 137 0.00 13.13 9.58
N PRO A 138 -0.37 14.31 9.07
CA PRO A 138 -0.46 15.51 9.90
C PRO A 138 -1.32 15.28 11.14
N GLN A 139 -0.91 15.80 12.29
CA GLN A 139 -1.72 15.77 13.50
C GLN A 139 -3.14 16.34 13.22
N GLY A 140 -4.16 15.68 13.76
CA GLY A 140 -5.55 16.07 13.55
C GLY A 140 -6.14 15.67 12.19
N THR A 141 -5.49 14.76 11.45
CA THR A 141 -6.08 14.15 10.23
C THR A 141 -7.36 13.37 10.62
N ARG A 142 -8.40 13.48 9.78
CA ARG A 142 -9.70 12.83 9.96
C ARG A 142 -10.13 12.21 8.62
N TRP A 143 -10.96 11.18 8.68
CA TRP A 143 -11.53 10.59 7.48
C TRP A 143 -12.40 11.59 6.71
N SER A 144 -12.32 11.53 5.39
CA SER A 144 -13.18 12.29 4.47
C SER A 144 -14.52 11.57 4.20
N THR A 145 -14.89 10.59 5.03
CA THR A 145 -16.19 9.88 4.99
C THR A 145 -17.29 10.68 5.68
N PHE A 146 -18.56 10.36 5.39
CA PHE A 146 -19.69 10.98 6.09
C PHE A 146 -19.80 10.54 7.56
N ASP A 147 -19.34 9.31 7.86
CA ASP A 147 -19.21 8.82 9.22
C ASP A 147 -17.85 9.20 9.81
N ALA A 148 -17.82 9.66 11.07
CA ALA A 148 -16.58 9.97 11.78
C ALA A 148 -15.68 8.73 12.00
N ARG A 149 -16.28 7.52 11.94
CA ARG A 149 -15.57 6.24 11.97
C ARG A 149 -15.67 5.58 10.61
N LEU A 150 -14.54 5.27 9.97
CA LEU A 150 -14.49 4.60 8.68
C LEU A 150 -15.32 3.29 8.73
N PRO A 151 -16.43 3.18 7.97
CA PRO A 151 -17.21 1.96 7.92
C PRO A 151 -16.45 0.85 7.19
N VAL A 152 -16.48 -0.37 7.71
CA VAL A 152 -15.87 -1.54 7.07
C VAL A 152 -16.88 -2.66 6.97
N GLN A 153 -17.15 -3.15 5.76
CA GLN A 153 -17.99 -4.32 5.52
C GLN A 153 -17.19 -5.40 4.81
N LEU A 154 -16.88 -6.47 5.56
CA LEU A 154 -16.02 -7.58 5.17
C LEU A 154 -16.69 -8.62 4.27
N ASP A 155 -18.00 -8.48 4.03
CA ASP A 155 -18.75 -9.28 3.08
C ASP A 155 -19.90 -8.43 2.52
N ALA A 156 -19.71 -7.92 1.32
CA ALA A 156 -20.64 -7.07 0.59
C ALA A 156 -21.41 -7.84 -0.50
N GLY A 157 -21.19 -9.14 -0.65
CA GLY A 157 -21.82 -9.98 -1.66
C GLY A 157 -20.82 -10.66 -2.59
N GLN A 158 -21.33 -11.12 -3.74
CA GLN A 158 -20.58 -11.91 -4.71
C GLN A 158 -19.92 -11.05 -5.79
N ASP A 159 -18.61 -10.85 -5.68
CA ASP A 159 -17.77 -10.24 -6.72
C ASP A 159 -16.29 -10.59 -6.47
N LEU A 160 -15.46 -10.45 -7.49
CA LEU A 160 -14.00 -10.45 -7.36
C LEU A 160 -13.52 -9.01 -7.26
N ASN A 161 -13.82 -8.32 -6.16
CA ASN A 161 -13.51 -6.90 -6.01
C ASN A 161 -13.43 -6.47 -4.55
N ALA A 162 -12.87 -5.29 -4.33
CA ALA A 162 -13.00 -4.50 -3.12
C ALA A 162 -13.00 -3.00 -3.51
N PHE A 163 -13.52 -2.14 -2.65
CA PHE A 163 -13.45 -0.70 -2.91
C PHE A 163 -13.54 0.18 -1.66
N TYR A 164 -13.06 1.42 -1.83
CA TYR A 164 -13.33 2.57 -0.99
C TYR A 164 -14.30 3.56 -1.65
N SER A 165 -15.20 4.14 -0.83
CA SER A 165 -15.94 5.37 -1.15
C SER A 165 -16.24 6.18 0.11
N ARG A 166 -16.41 7.50 -0.02
CA ARG A 166 -16.80 8.38 1.10
C ARG A 166 -18.15 7.99 1.72
N LEU A 167 -19.06 7.42 0.92
CA LEU A 167 -20.40 7.00 1.33
C LEU A 167 -20.42 5.64 2.04
N ALA A 168 -19.74 4.63 1.48
CA ALA A 168 -19.87 3.26 1.94
C ALA A 168 -18.73 2.80 2.85
N GLY A 169 -17.63 3.57 2.94
CA GLY A 169 -16.39 3.15 3.57
C GLY A 169 -15.67 2.09 2.75
N LEU A 170 -15.06 1.10 3.43
CA LEU A 170 -14.39 -0.05 2.82
C LEU A 170 -15.38 -1.20 2.61
N ARG A 171 -15.37 -1.78 1.40
CA ARG A 171 -16.24 -2.88 0.99
C ARG A 171 -15.42 -4.01 0.40
N PHE A 172 -15.62 -5.21 0.94
CA PHE A 172 -14.94 -6.43 0.49
C PHE A 172 -15.96 -7.46 0.03
N PHE A 173 -15.61 -8.19 -1.02
CA PHE A 173 -16.46 -9.18 -1.67
C PHE A 173 -15.79 -10.56 -1.69
N ARG A 174 -16.62 -11.57 -1.94
CA ARG A 174 -16.21 -12.96 -2.00
C ARG A 174 -16.76 -13.62 -3.25
N GLN A 175 -15.97 -14.42 -3.93
CA GLN A 175 -16.45 -15.26 -5.02
C GLN A 175 -15.79 -16.64 -5.01
N THR A 176 -16.58 -17.69 -5.21
CA THR A 176 -16.04 -19.04 -5.41
C THR A 176 -15.68 -19.22 -6.89
N VAL A 177 -14.41 -19.50 -7.15
CA VAL A 177 -13.83 -19.72 -8.46
C VAL A 177 -13.20 -21.11 -8.47
N ASN A 178 -13.61 -21.98 -9.40
CA ASN A 178 -13.07 -23.35 -9.53
C ASN A 178 -13.00 -24.13 -8.19
N GLY A 179 -14.04 -24.01 -7.36
CA GLY A 179 -14.12 -24.67 -6.05
C GLY A 179 -13.33 -24.00 -4.93
N THR A 180 -12.58 -22.93 -5.22
CA THR A 180 -11.82 -22.15 -4.23
C THR A 180 -12.48 -20.82 -3.98
N THR A 181 -12.68 -20.47 -2.72
CA THR A 181 -13.27 -19.19 -2.33
C THR A 181 -12.18 -18.12 -2.29
N VAL A 182 -12.30 -17.12 -3.15
CA VAL A 182 -11.51 -15.89 -3.09
C VAL A 182 -12.26 -14.89 -2.24
N ASP A 183 -11.62 -14.42 -1.17
CA ASP A 183 -12.20 -13.45 -0.25
C ASP A 183 -11.29 -12.25 -0.07
N THR A 184 -11.68 -11.13 -0.65
CA THR A 184 -10.88 -9.90 -0.59
C THR A 184 -10.78 -9.33 0.83
N GLY A 185 -11.71 -9.68 1.73
CA GLY A 185 -11.67 -9.29 3.14
C GLY A 185 -10.77 -10.17 4.00
N ASP A 186 -10.30 -11.31 3.47
CA ASP A 186 -9.28 -12.15 4.12
C ASP A 186 -7.85 -11.72 3.72
N SER A 187 -7.67 -10.89 2.67
CA SER A 187 -6.35 -10.45 2.21
C SER A 187 -5.88 -9.17 2.91
N PRO A 188 -4.80 -9.23 3.73
CA PRO A 188 -4.19 -8.04 4.30
C PRO A 188 -3.77 -7.03 3.23
N ASP A 189 -3.25 -7.47 2.08
CA ASP A 189 -2.86 -6.60 0.96
C ASP A 189 -4.04 -5.79 0.46
N VAL A 190 -5.16 -6.46 0.17
CA VAL A 190 -6.37 -5.78 -0.33
C VAL A 190 -6.94 -4.84 0.74
N ILE A 191 -6.99 -5.27 2.01
CA ILE A 191 -7.45 -4.42 3.12
C ILE A 191 -6.60 -3.14 3.25
N ARG A 192 -5.27 -3.28 3.20
CA ARG A 192 -4.32 -2.16 3.32
C ARG A 192 -4.35 -1.26 2.08
N HIS A 193 -4.63 -1.82 0.91
CA HIS A 193 -4.85 -1.07 -0.33
C HIS A 193 -6.10 -0.19 -0.22
N GLU A 194 -7.25 -0.74 0.16
CA GLU A 194 -8.49 0.05 0.31
C GLU A 194 -8.36 1.13 1.38
N LEU A 195 -7.72 0.79 2.51
CA LEU A 195 -7.42 1.77 3.56
C LEU A 195 -6.48 2.87 3.03
N GLY A 196 -5.56 2.53 2.12
CA GLY A 196 -4.69 3.49 1.44
C GLY A 196 -5.49 4.57 0.70
N HIS A 197 -6.55 4.21 -0.01
CA HIS A 197 -7.46 5.21 -0.61
C HIS A 197 -8.10 6.13 0.43
N ALA A 198 -8.58 5.57 1.55
CA ALA A 198 -9.17 6.36 2.63
C ALA A 198 -8.16 7.31 3.29
N VAL A 199 -6.90 6.87 3.45
CA VAL A 199 -5.80 7.68 3.99
C VAL A 199 -5.45 8.80 3.02
N LEU A 200 -5.30 8.51 1.72
CA LEU A 200 -5.02 9.54 0.72
C LEU A 200 -6.13 10.59 0.67
N ASP A 201 -7.39 10.15 0.71
CA ASP A 201 -8.55 11.04 0.74
C ASP A 201 -8.61 11.89 2.02
N ALA A 202 -8.12 11.38 3.15
CA ALA A 202 -8.02 12.12 4.41
C ALA A 202 -6.93 13.20 4.39
N ILE A 203 -5.77 12.93 3.77
CA ILE A 203 -4.65 13.88 3.75
C ILE A 203 -4.71 14.86 2.57
N ARG A 204 -5.28 14.46 1.43
CA ARG A 204 -5.38 15.26 0.21
C ARG A 204 -6.74 15.06 -0.51
N PRO A 205 -7.86 15.46 0.13
CA PRO A 205 -9.22 15.23 -0.38
C PRO A 205 -9.52 15.81 -1.76
N GLU A 206 -8.76 16.81 -2.22
CA GLU A 206 -8.94 17.42 -3.53
C GLU A 206 -8.69 16.44 -4.69
N LEU A 207 -7.97 15.34 -4.42
CA LEU A 207 -7.72 14.28 -5.40
C LEU A 207 -8.94 13.41 -5.68
N PHE A 208 -9.97 13.39 -4.84
CA PHE A 208 -11.09 12.45 -4.96
C PHE A 208 -11.86 12.61 -6.28
N ASP A 209 -12.23 13.85 -6.61
CA ASP A 209 -12.96 14.19 -7.84
C ASP A 209 -12.02 14.67 -8.98
N ALA A 210 -10.70 14.65 -8.79
CA ALA A 210 -9.75 15.20 -9.75
C ALA A 210 -9.87 14.53 -11.12
N ALA A 211 -10.23 15.30 -12.14
CA ALA A 211 -10.40 14.82 -13.51
C ALA A 211 -9.04 14.68 -14.21
N SER A 212 -8.27 13.68 -13.79
CA SER A 212 -6.92 13.43 -14.30
C SER A 212 -6.60 11.94 -14.26
N ILE A 213 -6.11 11.41 -15.40
CA ILE A 213 -5.67 10.02 -15.51
C ILE A 213 -4.55 9.73 -14.50
N GLU A 214 -3.60 10.66 -14.32
CA GLU A 214 -2.51 10.45 -13.37
C GLU A 214 -2.95 10.58 -11.91
N ALA A 215 -3.89 11.48 -11.59
CA ALA A 215 -4.43 11.54 -10.23
C ALA A 215 -5.20 10.24 -9.88
N ASP A 216 -5.97 9.71 -10.83
CA ASP A 216 -6.68 8.43 -10.67
C ASP A 216 -5.71 7.25 -10.51
N ALA A 217 -4.67 7.17 -11.35
CA ALA A 217 -3.61 6.18 -11.22
C ALA A 217 -2.78 6.36 -9.94
N PHE A 218 -2.68 7.57 -9.41
CA PHE A 218 -1.97 7.84 -8.16
C PHE A 218 -2.73 7.30 -6.96
N HIS A 219 -4.06 7.35 -6.96
CA HIS A 219 -4.87 6.69 -5.93
C HIS A 219 -4.57 5.20 -5.83
N GLU A 220 -4.52 4.52 -6.97
CA GLU A 220 -4.16 3.10 -7.06
C GLU A 220 -2.70 2.84 -6.64
N ALA A 221 -1.77 3.71 -7.04
CA ALA A 221 -0.36 3.59 -6.63
C ALA A 221 -0.17 3.78 -5.12
N PHE A 222 -0.93 4.70 -4.51
CA PHE A 222 -0.94 4.90 -3.07
C PHE A 222 -1.54 3.70 -2.34
N GLY A 223 -2.60 3.09 -2.88
CA GLY A 223 -3.16 1.83 -2.37
C GLY A 223 -2.12 0.69 -2.39
N ASP A 224 -1.48 0.44 -3.53
CA ASP A 224 -0.43 -0.59 -3.64
C ASP A 224 0.77 -0.29 -2.73
N THR A 225 1.16 0.99 -2.61
CA THR A 225 2.23 1.42 -1.70
C THR A 225 1.84 1.23 -0.23
N SER A 226 0.56 1.43 0.12
CA SER A 226 0.03 1.18 1.46
C SER A 226 0.13 -0.29 1.82
N ALA A 227 -0.26 -1.20 0.91
CA ALA A 227 -0.07 -2.64 1.11
C ALA A 227 1.40 -3.00 1.36
N LEU A 228 2.31 -2.49 0.51
CA LEU A 228 3.75 -2.73 0.58
C LEU A 228 4.38 -2.21 1.88
N LEU A 229 4.20 -0.92 2.21
CA LEU A 229 4.87 -0.30 3.34
C LEU A 229 4.32 -0.77 4.69
N THR A 230 3.00 -0.98 4.79
CA THR A 230 2.41 -1.43 6.06
C THR A 230 2.63 -2.92 6.32
N ALA A 231 2.95 -3.72 5.28
CA ALA A 231 3.43 -5.09 5.47
C ALA A 231 4.78 -5.15 6.19
N LEU A 232 5.63 -4.13 5.99
CA LEU A 232 6.93 -4.03 6.66
C LEU A 232 6.81 -3.78 8.16
N GLU A 233 5.64 -3.49 8.72
CA GLU A 233 5.45 -3.28 10.18
C GLU A 233 5.56 -4.56 11.02
N ARG A 234 5.84 -5.73 10.39
CA ARG A 234 6.04 -7.00 11.09
C ARG A 234 7.51 -7.44 11.01
N PRO A 235 8.19 -7.66 12.15
CA PRO A 235 9.57 -8.15 12.16
C PRO A 235 9.77 -9.45 11.38
N SER A 236 8.85 -10.40 11.53
CA SER A 236 8.90 -11.68 10.81
C SER A 236 8.82 -11.50 9.29
N PHE A 237 8.00 -10.56 8.81
CA PHE A 237 7.86 -10.28 7.38
C PHE A 237 9.12 -9.62 6.83
N ARG A 238 9.68 -8.64 7.55
CA ARG A 238 10.96 -8.01 7.20
C ARG A 238 12.09 -9.03 7.08
N GLN A 239 12.19 -9.97 8.04
CA GLN A 239 13.18 -11.06 7.98
C GLN A 239 12.98 -11.96 6.75
N LYS A 240 11.73 -12.35 6.46
CA LYS A 240 11.41 -13.14 5.27
C LYS A 240 11.83 -12.40 3.99
N VAL A 241 11.46 -11.14 3.85
CA VAL A 241 11.81 -10.32 2.67
C VAL A 241 13.32 -10.21 2.50
N LEU A 242 14.06 -9.87 3.56
CA LEU A 242 15.52 -9.74 3.50
C LEU A 242 16.18 -11.06 3.12
N GLY A 243 15.76 -12.17 3.74
CA GLY A 243 16.29 -13.50 3.47
C GLY A 243 15.95 -14.03 2.06
N GLU A 244 14.76 -13.72 1.55
CA GLU A 244 14.32 -14.14 0.22
C GLU A 244 14.98 -13.36 -0.91
N THR A 245 15.20 -12.06 -0.71
CA THR A 245 15.74 -11.17 -1.74
C THR A 245 17.26 -11.05 -1.69
N GLY A 246 17.89 -11.50 -0.60
CA GLY A 246 19.28 -11.15 -0.29
C GLY A 246 19.43 -9.64 -0.16
N ALA A 247 18.48 -9.00 0.54
CA ALA A 247 18.33 -7.55 0.70
C ALA A 247 18.07 -6.70 -0.57
N ARG A 248 17.96 -7.31 -1.75
CA ARG A 248 17.62 -6.58 -2.99
C ARG A 248 16.11 -6.43 -3.14
N LEU A 249 15.52 -5.43 -2.49
CA LEU A 249 14.05 -5.33 -2.36
C LEU A 249 13.31 -5.18 -3.69
N ASN A 250 13.92 -4.61 -4.72
CA ASN A 250 13.28 -4.35 -6.02
C ASN A 250 13.29 -5.54 -7.01
N VAL A 251 13.10 -6.74 -6.45
CA VAL A 251 12.96 -8.00 -7.19
C VAL A 251 11.62 -8.66 -6.83
N ASN A 252 11.17 -9.60 -7.67
CA ASN A 252 9.94 -10.34 -7.40
C ASN A 252 10.06 -11.09 -6.06
N SER A 253 9.21 -10.75 -5.11
CA SER A 253 9.19 -11.28 -3.73
C SER A 253 7.80 -11.13 -3.12
N ARG A 254 7.61 -11.66 -1.91
CA ARG A 254 6.37 -11.45 -1.13
C ARG A 254 6.05 -9.98 -0.85
N LEU A 255 7.05 -9.10 -0.88
CA LEU A 255 6.84 -7.66 -0.69
C LEU A 255 6.32 -6.98 -1.96
N SER A 256 6.77 -7.46 -3.13
CA SER A 256 6.49 -6.80 -4.40
C SER A 256 5.20 -7.27 -5.06
N ARG A 257 4.77 -8.50 -4.77
CA ARG A 257 3.51 -9.05 -5.25
C ARG A 257 2.37 -8.54 -4.38
N ILE A 258 1.32 -8.05 -5.03
CA ILE A 258 0.14 -7.53 -4.36
C ILE A 258 -1.04 -8.45 -4.69
N ALA A 259 -1.75 -8.88 -3.65
CA ALA A 259 -3.03 -9.58 -3.73
C ALA A 259 -3.01 -10.86 -4.60
N GLU A 260 -2.10 -11.80 -4.29
CA GLU A 260 -1.96 -13.08 -4.98
C GLU A 260 -3.28 -13.84 -5.17
N GLN A 261 -4.12 -13.93 -4.13
CA GLN A 261 -5.39 -14.67 -4.19
C GLN A 261 -6.40 -14.02 -5.15
N LEU A 262 -6.52 -12.69 -5.12
CA LEU A 262 -7.41 -11.97 -6.03
C LEU A 262 -6.91 -12.07 -7.48
N GLY A 263 -5.59 -11.94 -7.68
CA GLY A 263 -4.95 -12.16 -8.97
C GLY A 263 -5.22 -13.56 -9.52
N TRP A 264 -5.05 -14.60 -8.68
CA TRP A 264 -5.38 -15.98 -9.04
C TRP A 264 -6.84 -16.13 -9.47
N GLY A 265 -7.78 -15.55 -8.73
CA GLY A 265 -9.22 -15.61 -9.02
C GLY A 265 -9.58 -14.99 -10.37
N ILE A 266 -9.04 -13.81 -10.68
CA ILE A 266 -9.27 -13.11 -11.95
C ILE A 266 -8.60 -13.86 -13.11
N ARG A 267 -7.38 -14.40 -12.90
CA ARG A 267 -6.62 -15.16 -13.91
C ARG A 267 -7.40 -16.34 -14.49
N GLN A 268 -8.30 -16.96 -13.72
CA GLN A 268 -9.13 -18.06 -14.19
C GLN A 268 -10.08 -17.66 -15.34
N PHE A 269 -10.40 -16.38 -15.49
CA PHE A 269 -11.30 -15.87 -16.53
C PHE A 269 -10.62 -14.89 -17.50
N ALA A 270 -9.63 -14.14 -17.04
CA ALA A 270 -8.85 -13.19 -17.84
C ALA A 270 -7.36 -13.28 -17.50
N PRO A 271 -6.65 -14.29 -18.00
CA PRO A 271 -5.25 -14.53 -17.66
C PRO A 271 -4.31 -13.41 -18.10
N GLN A 272 -4.73 -12.56 -19.02
CA GLN A 272 -3.97 -11.40 -19.49
C GLN A 272 -4.23 -10.13 -18.68
N ALA A 273 -5.21 -10.12 -17.76
CA ALA A 273 -5.59 -8.92 -17.00
C ALA A 273 -4.76 -8.71 -15.72
N VAL A 274 -3.98 -9.71 -15.33
CA VAL A 274 -3.23 -9.76 -14.06
C VAL A 274 -1.84 -10.34 -14.31
N ASP A 275 -0.92 -10.11 -13.37
CA ASP A 275 0.40 -10.74 -13.43
C ASP A 275 0.31 -12.26 -13.22
N ARG A 276 1.38 -12.97 -13.61
CA ARG A 276 1.41 -14.44 -13.62
C ARG A 276 1.19 -15.06 -12.23
N ASP A 277 1.65 -14.40 -11.18
CA ASP A 277 1.72 -14.89 -9.81
C ASP A 277 0.92 -14.02 -8.83
N CYS A 278 0.45 -12.84 -9.25
CA CYS A 278 -0.25 -11.89 -8.39
C CYS A 278 -1.24 -11.01 -9.16
N LEU A 279 -1.97 -10.13 -8.48
CA LEU A 279 -2.83 -9.15 -9.16
C LEU A 279 -1.95 -8.14 -9.91
N ARG A 280 -0.97 -7.56 -9.20
CA ARG A 280 0.04 -6.62 -9.73
C ARG A 280 1.36 -6.83 -9.01
N ASN A 281 2.47 -6.73 -9.74
CA ASN A 281 3.81 -6.79 -9.18
C ASN A 281 4.52 -5.41 -9.23
N ALA A 282 4.89 -4.89 -8.07
CA ALA A 282 5.68 -3.67 -7.95
C ALA A 282 7.11 -3.84 -8.52
N ALA A 283 7.65 -5.06 -8.55
CA ALA A 283 8.93 -5.38 -9.19
C ALA A 283 8.83 -5.52 -10.72
N ASN A 284 8.13 -4.57 -11.35
CA ASN A 284 8.00 -4.47 -12.81
C ASN A 284 9.10 -3.59 -13.41
N ARG A 285 9.10 -3.43 -14.75
CA ARG A 285 10.04 -2.57 -15.50
C ARG A 285 9.33 -1.47 -16.31
N PHE A 286 8.10 -1.14 -15.98
CA PHE A 286 7.39 -0.06 -16.65
C PHE A 286 8.06 1.28 -16.37
N ALA A 287 8.17 2.08 -17.42
CA ALA A 287 8.61 3.47 -17.38
C ALA A 287 7.45 4.37 -17.78
N TYR A 288 7.52 5.63 -17.36
CA TYR A 288 6.51 6.63 -17.68
C TYR A 288 6.29 6.73 -19.19
N ARG A 289 5.01 6.86 -19.55
CA ARG A 289 4.51 7.16 -20.88
C ARG A 289 3.44 8.22 -20.74
N VAL A 290 3.35 9.11 -21.73
CA VAL A 290 2.29 10.11 -21.77
C VAL A 290 0.95 9.39 -21.83
N PRO A 291 0.05 9.54 -20.83
CA PRO A 291 -1.18 8.75 -20.77
C PRO A 291 -2.05 8.87 -22.03
N ALA A 292 -2.12 10.05 -22.64
CA ALA A 292 -2.88 10.29 -23.87
C ALA A 292 -2.43 9.45 -25.08
N THR A 293 -1.24 8.82 -25.03
CA THR A 293 -0.73 7.92 -26.08
C THR A 293 -1.01 6.44 -25.82
N LEU A 294 -1.53 6.10 -24.65
CA LEU A 294 -1.80 4.72 -24.24
C LEU A 294 -3.21 4.30 -24.66
N PRO A 295 -3.43 3.00 -24.93
CA PRO A 295 -4.78 2.49 -25.12
C PRO A 295 -5.59 2.54 -23.81
N PRO A 296 -6.94 2.51 -23.86
CA PRO A 296 -7.77 2.48 -22.65
C PRO A 296 -7.59 1.23 -21.79
N GLU A 297 -7.39 0.09 -22.44
CA GLU A 297 -7.13 -1.21 -21.82
C GLU A 297 -5.91 -1.86 -22.49
N ALA A 298 -5.16 -2.65 -21.72
CA ALA A 298 -4.03 -3.42 -22.22
C ALA A 298 -3.82 -4.66 -21.32
N PRO A 299 -3.16 -5.71 -21.82
CA PRO A 299 -2.70 -6.82 -20.99
C PRO A 299 -1.77 -6.36 -19.85
N ALA A 300 -1.62 -7.18 -18.81
CA ALA A 300 -0.71 -6.91 -17.70
C ALA A 300 0.76 -6.74 -18.13
N THR A 301 1.15 -7.23 -19.31
CA THR A 301 2.49 -7.00 -19.87
C THR A 301 2.71 -5.60 -20.47
N GLU A 302 1.65 -4.79 -20.61
CA GLU A 302 1.66 -3.48 -21.25
C GLU A 302 0.96 -2.42 -20.39
N LEU A 303 1.18 -1.13 -20.68
CA LEU A 303 0.50 -0.02 -20.00
C LEU A 303 -0.77 0.40 -20.75
N SER A 304 -1.77 0.84 -20.00
CA SER A 304 -3.00 1.46 -20.50
C SER A 304 -3.30 2.74 -19.71
N THR A 305 -4.31 3.51 -20.13
CA THR A 305 -4.82 4.65 -19.34
C THR A 305 -5.65 4.24 -18.14
N GLY A 306 -5.93 2.94 -17.96
CA GLY A 306 -6.62 2.43 -16.79
C GLY A 306 -5.82 2.71 -15.52
N PRO A 307 -6.45 3.18 -14.43
CA PRO A 307 -5.73 3.64 -13.25
C PRO A 307 -4.86 2.53 -12.63
N HIS A 308 -5.37 1.28 -12.54
CA HIS A 308 -4.60 0.10 -12.10
C HIS A 308 -3.38 -0.21 -12.97
N SER A 309 -3.48 0.08 -14.27
CA SER A 309 -2.40 -0.23 -15.20
C SER A 309 -1.30 0.81 -15.09
N PHE A 310 -1.66 2.09 -15.10
CA PHE A 310 -0.71 3.20 -15.07
C PHE A 310 -0.06 3.39 -13.69
N SER A 311 -0.76 3.04 -12.60
CA SER A 311 -0.25 3.10 -11.23
C SER A 311 1.07 2.35 -11.05
N ARG A 312 1.24 1.23 -11.77
CA ARG A 312 2.41 0.34 -11.70
C ARG A 312 3.73 1.04 -11.99
N VAL A 313 3.72 2.15 -12.73
CA VAL A 313 4.91 3.01 -12.95
C VAL A 313 5.35 3.65 -11.64
N PHE A 314 4.41 4.27 -10.90
CA PHE A 314 4.71 4.95 -9.65
C PHE A 314 4.96 3.95 -8.51
N THR A 315 4.15 2.90 -8.40
CA THR A 315 4.37 1.82 -7.41
C THR A 315 5.75 1.19 -7.58
N GLY A 316 6.18 0.92 -8.81
CA GLY A 316 7.52 0.39 -9.09
C GLY A 316 8.63 1.38 -8.73
N ALA A 317 8.43 2.68 -8.95
CA ALA A 317 9.37 3.72 -8.53
C ALA A 317 9.51 3.79 -7.00
N VAL A 318 8.41 3.60 -6.25
CA VAL A 318 8.43 3.55 -4.79
C VAL A 318 9.21 2.33 -4.29
N LEU A 319 9.03 1.16 -4.89
CA LEU A 319 9.82 -0.03 -4.54
C LEU A 319 11.31 0.16 -4.84
N ASP A 320 11.64 0.78 -5.98
CA ASP A 320 13.03 1.12 -6.32
C ASP A 320 13.61 2.15 -5.33
N ALA A 321 12.82 3.12 -4.88
CA ALA A 321 13.24 4.09 -3.86
C ALA A 321 13.49 3.42 -2.52
N LEU A 322 12.62 2.49 -2.08
CA LEU A 322 12.81 1.72 -0.85
C LEU A 322 14.12 0.93 -0.89
N ALA A 323 14.36 0.21 -2.00
CA ALA A 323 15.59 -0.56 -2.20
C ALA A 323 16.83 0.34 -2.14
N ALA A 324 16.82 1.45 -2.91
CA ALA A 324 17.95 2.38 -2.95
C ALA A 324 18.18 3.09 -1.60
N MET A 325 17.10 3.39 -0.85
CA MET A 325 17.21 3.95 0.50
C MET A 325 17.86 2.95 1.47
N LEU A 326 17.47 1.67 1.42
CA LEU A 326 18.10 0.61 2.20
C LEU A 326 19.59 0.48 1.84
N ASP A 327 19.94 0.48 0.56
CA ASP A 327 21.33 0.38 0.11
C ASP A 327 22.19 1.53 0.64
N VAL A 328 21.67 2.76 0.64
CA VAL A 328 22.34 3.95 1.19
C VAL A 328 22.57 3.84 2.70
N THR A 329 21.85 2.97 3.41
CA THR A 329 22.09 2.79 4.83
C THR A 329 23.39 2.07 5.15
N GLY A 330 23.87 1.20 4.24
CA GLY A 330 25.00 0.31 4.46
C GLY A 330 24.74 -0.88 5.39
N SER A 331 23.52 -1.01 5.94
CA SER A 331 23.07 -2.16 6.73
C SER A 331 21.76 -2.70 6.17
N ALA A 332 21.66 -4.01 5.99
CA ALA A 332 20.45 -4.67 5.51
C ALA A 332 19.87 -5.60 6.57
N ASP A 333 19.68 -5.07 7.77
CA ASP A 333 19.00 -5.76 8.87
C ASP A 333 17.53 -5.35 8.98
N GLU A 334 16.82 -6.10 9.81
CA GLU A 334 15.38 -6.01 10.01
C GLU A 334 14.94 -4.65 10.57
N ALA A 335 15.68 -4.10 11.54
CA ALA A 335 15.39 -2.79 12.14
C ALA A 335 15.69 -1.63 11.18
N THR A 336 16.71 -1.78 10.34
CA THR A 336 17.04 -0.80 9.30
C THR A 336 15.94 -0.75 8.24
N LEU A 337 15.41 -1.92 7.83
CA LEU A 337 14.29 -1.98 6.89
C LEU A 337 13.01 -1.35 7.46
N GLU A 338 12.73 -1.53 8.76
CA GLU A 338 11.64 -0.82 9.44
C GLU A 338 11.80 0.69 9.34
N THR A 339 12.98 1.20 9.72
CA THR A 339 13.28 2.64 9.70
C THR A 339 13.17 3.22 8.29
N VAL A 340 13.76 2.55 7.30
CA VAL A 340 13.70 2.97 5.89
C VAL A 340 12.27 2.96 5.35
N GLY A 341 11.46 1.96 5.74
CA GLY A 341 10.05 1.89 5.41
C GLY A 341 9.25 3.06 5.98
N GLN A 342 9.49 3.42 7.24
CA GLN A 342 8.86 4.60 7.89
C GLN A 342 9.30 5.91 7.26
N ASP A 343 10.60 6.07 6.98
CA ASP A 343 11.15 7.25 6.33
C ASP A 343 10.55 7.46 4.92
N LEU A 344 10.46 6.40 4.11
CA LEU A 344 9.85 6.48 2.79
C LEU A 344 8.35 6.82 2.87
N GLY A 345 7.63 6.23 3.83
CA GLY A 345 6.24 6.60 4.09
C GLY A 345 6.06 8.07 4.45
N GLN A 346 6.95 8.61 5.30
CA GLN A 346 6.93 10.02 5.66
C GLN A 346 7.18 10.92 4.45
N LEU A 347 8.17 10.57 3.62
CA LEU A 347 8.48 11.30 2.38
C LEU A 347 7.31 11.28 1.39
N LEU A 348 6.58 10.15 1.29
CA LEU A 348 5.39 10.05 0.46
C LEU A 348 4.28 10.98 0.97
N VAL A 349 4.01 11.01 2.28
CA VAL A 349 3.02 11.93 2.88
C VAL A 349 3.41 13.39 2.62
N ASP A 350 4.67 13.77 2.82
CA ASP A 350 5.13 15.13 2.52
C ASP A 350 4.99 15.45 1.03
N GLY A 351 5.33 14.49 0.17
CA GLY A 351 5.19 14.60 -1.28
C GLY A 351 3.76 14.89 -1.70
N VAL A 352 2.80 14.13 -1.17
CA VAL A 352 1.35 14.29 -1.42
C VAL A 352 0.86 15.66 -0.97
N LEU A 353 1.24 16.10 0.24
CA LEU A 353 0.81 17.39 0.79
C LEU A 353 1.44 18.57 0.06
N ALA A 354 2.67 18.41 -0.44
CA ALA A 354 3.41 19.49 -1.06
C ALA A 354 3.23 19.57 -2.59
N ALA A 355 2.77 18.51 -3.24
CA ALA A 355 2.60 18.46 -4.69
C ALA A 355 1.37 19.29 -5.13
N PRO A 356 1.53 20.16 -6.14
CA PRO A 356 0.39 20.77 -6.79
C PRO A 356 -0.39 19.73 -7.61
N ILE A 357 -1.71 19.76 -7.53
CA ILE A 357 -2.59 18.91 -8.34
C ILE A 357 -2.76 19.56 -9.72
N ARG A 358 -1.91 19.12 -10.66
CA ARG A 358 -1.81 19.61 -12.03
C ARG A 358 -1.47 18.47 -12.99
N PRO A 359 -1.50 18.67 -14.34
CA PRO A 359 -1.00 17.66 -15.27
C PRO A 359 0.41 17.20 -14.90
N THR A 360 0.76 15.97 -15.26
CA THR A 360 1.99 15.27 -14.84
C THR A 360 2.10 15.08 -13.33
N TYR A 361 0.98 14.73 -12.68
CA TYR A 361 0.87 14.63 -11.22
C TYR A 361 1.90 13.68 -10.59
N PHE A 362 2.25 12.57 -11.26
CA PHE A 362 3.32 11.69 -10.78
C PHE A 362 4.65 12.43 -10.62
N SER A 363 5.02 13.28 -11.60
CA SER A 363 6.22 14.11 -11.53
C SER A 363 6.12 15.16 -10.42
N GLN A 364 4.93 15.70 -10.15
CA GLN A 364 4.72 16.68 -9.08
C GLN A 364 4.99 16.05 -7.71
N VAL A 365 4.43 14.86 -7.45
CA VAL A 365 4.65 14.11 -6.21
C VAL A 365 6.10 13.67 -6.09
N ALA A 366 6.68 13.08 -7.14
CA ALA A 366 8.07 12.63 -7.14
C ALA A 366 9.06 13.77 -6.84
N ALA A 367 8.89 14.92 -7.48
CA ALA A 367 9.73 16.09 -7.23
C ALA A 367 9.52 16.66 -5.81
N ALA A 368 8.28 16.65 -5.29
CA ALA A 368 8.01 17.02 -3.91
C ALA A 368 8.68 16.07 -2.89
N MET A 369 8.65 14.76 -3.15
CA MET A 369 9.36 13.75 -2.34
C MET A 369 10.88 13.99 -2.36
N VAL A 370 11.47 14.31 -3.51
CA VAL A 370 12.91 14.64 -3.61
C VAL A 370 13.25 15.89 -2.80
N GLN A 371 12.42 16.94 -2.83
CA GLN A 371 12.62 18.12 -1.99
C GLN A 371 12.44 17.82 -0.50
N ALA A 372 11.44 17.00 -0.14
CA ALA A 372 11.25 16.55 1.23
C ALA A 372 12.45 15.76 1.74
N ALA A 373 13.00 14.86 0.91
CA ALA A 373 14.18 14.06 1.23
C ALA A 373 15.46 14.88 1.39
N LYS A 374 15.50 16.12 0.87
CA LYS A 374 16.60 17.08 1.11
C LYS A 374 16.49 17.77 2.48
N VAL A 375 15.28 17.86 3.04
CA VAL A 375 15.01 18.51 4.33
C VAL A 375 14.97 17.51 5.48
N ARG A 376 14.41 16.32 5.24
CA ARG A 376 14.38 15.23 6.21
C ARG A 376 15.64 14.37 6.15
N ASN A 377 15.86 13.61 7.22
CA ASN A 377 16.92 12.60 7.32
C ASN A 377 18.30 13.15 6.91
N ASP A 378 18.57 14.43 7.22
CA ASP A 378 19.80 15.15 6.85
C ASP A 378 20.16 15.09 5.36
N GLY A 379 19.17 14.93 4.48
CA GLY A 379 19.41 14.80 3.05
C GLY A 379 19.81 13.39 2.59
N ARG A 380 19.96 12.43 3.51
CA ARG A 380 20.56 11.10 3.27
C ARG A 380 19.95 10.38 2.07
N TYR A 381 18.62 10.39 1.97
CA TYR A 381 17.89 9.62 0.97
C TYR A 381 17.64 10.35 -0.33
N ARG A 382 18.01 11.63 -0.45
CA ARG A 382 17.65 12.46 -1.61
C ARG A 382 18.06 11.82 -2.93
N SER A 383 19.30 11.36 -3.03
CA SER A 383 19.84 10.77 -4.27
C SER A 383 19.18 9.44 -4.60
N ALA A 384 18.87 8.61 -3.59
CA ALA A 384 18.15 7.35 -3.77
C ALA A 384 16.75 7.58 -4.34
N VAL A 385 15.98 8.49 -3.72
CA VAL A 385 14.62 8.85 -4.15
C VAL A 385 14.63 9.47 -5.55
N LEU A 386 15.54 10.41 -5.82
CA LEU A 386 15.68 11.03 -7.14
C LEU A 386 16.03 9.99 -8.21
N GLY A 387 17.00 9.11 -7.91
CA GLY A 387 17.46 8.07 -8.83
C GLY A 387 16.34 7.09 -9.21
N ALA A 388 15.51 6.68 -8.26
CA ALA A 388 14.38 5.79 -8.51
C ALA A 388 13.34 6.42 -9.47
N PHE A 389 12.95 7.68 -9.25
CA PHE A 389 12.00 8.36 -10.12
C PHE A 389 12.57 8.71 -11.50
N VAL A 390 13.85 9.08 -11.58
CA VAL A 390 14.55 9.28 -12.87
C VAL A 390 14.67 7.97 -13.63
N GLY A 391 15.03 6.87 -12.96
CA GLY A 391 15.15 5.54 -13.57
C GLY A 391 13.85 5.04 -14.20
N ARG A 392 12.70 5.47 -13.66
CA ARG A 392 11.36 5.17 -14.20
C ARG A 392 10.85 6.23 -15.19
N GLY A 393 11.61 7.28 -15.46
CA GLY A 393 11.18 8.39 -16.32
C GLY A 393 10.05 9.23 -15.73
N VAL A 394 9.71 9.07 -14.45
CA VAL A 394 8.73 9.90 -13.74
C VAL A 394 9.27 11.33 -13.59
N LEU A 395 10.58 11.49 -13.48
CA LEU A 395 11.28 12.77 -13.57
C LEU A 395 12.29 12.73 -14.72
N ASP A 396 12.36 13.80 -15.50
CA ASP A 396 13.43 13.99 -16.48
C ASP A 396 14.71 14.58 -15.86
N LEU A 397 15.81 14.57 -16.62
CA LEU A 397 17.10 15.07 -16.15
C LEU A 397 17.13 16.60 -16.01
N VAL A 398 16.30 17.32 -16.77
CA VAL A 398 16.18 18.78 -16.65
C VAL A 398 15.54 19.15 -15.32
N THR A 399 14.46 18.46 -14.95
CA THR A 399 13.81 18.55 -13.64
C THR A 399 14.79 18.17 -12.53
N ALA A 400 15.47 17.03 -12.65
CA ALA A 400 16.46 16.59 -11.66
C ALA A 400 17.50 17.67 -11.36
N ARG A 401 18.02 18.34 -12.40
CA ARG A 401 18.95 19.46 -12.27
C ARG A 401 18.29 20.70 -11.66
N ALA A 402 17.09 21.06 -12.08
CA ALA A 402 16.36 22.23 -11.56
C ALA A 402 16.08 22.10 -10.05
N LEU A 403 15.75 20.88 -9.59
CA LEU A 403 15.49 20.56 -8.19
C LEU A 403 16.70 20.79 -7.27
N GLU A 404 17.93 20.91 -7.77
CA GLU A 404 19.08 21.24 -6.92
C GLU A 404 18.96 22.64 -6.30
N THR A 405 18.41 23.58 -7.07
CA THR A 405 18.31 25.00 -6.72
C THR A 405 16.87 25.45 -6.45
N ALA A 406 15.91 24.54 -6.55
CA ALA A 406 14.52 24.82 -6.25
C ALA A 406 14.32 25.22 -4.77
N PRO A 407 13.31 26.04 -4.44
CA PRO A 407 12.96 26.33 -3.06
C PRO A 407 12.68 25.04 -2.28
N LEU A 408 13.14 24.99 -1.03
CA LEU A 408 12.87 23.88 -0.13
C LEU A 408 11.60 24.15 0.70
N PRO A 409 10.81 23.10 1.02
CA PRO A 409 9.78 23.22 2.02
C PRO A 409 10.41 23.48 3.39
N ARG A 410 9.62 24.03 4.31
CA ARG A 410 10.03 24.22 5.71
C ARG A 410 9.16 23.38 6.62
N LEU A 411 9.79 22.82 7.66
CA LEU A 411 9.06 22.21 8.77
C LEU A 411 8.26 23.27 9.49
N GLN A 412 6.98 22.99 9.67
CA GLN A 412 6.02 23.88 10.32
C GLN A 412 5.12 23.03 11.21
N ALA A 413 4.59 23.63 12.29
CA ALA A 413 3.58 22.96 13.09
C ALA A 413 2.36 22.62 12.22
N ALA A 414 1.85 21.39 12.36
CA ALA A 414 0.53 21.06 11.83
C ALA A 414 -0.49 22.02 12.46
N ALA A 415 -1.31 22.68 11.65
CA ALA A 415 -2.30 23.61 12.19
C ALA A 415 -3.27 22.86 13.11
N ALA A 416 -3.44 23.34 14.34
CA ALA A 416 -4.47 22.83 15.24
C ALA A 416 -5.83 23.26 14.67
N GLY A 417 -6.64 22.31 14.18
CA GLY A 417 -8.01 22.61 13.77
C GLY A 417 -8.85 23.07 14.98
N GLY A 418 -9.48 24.25 14.89
CA GLY A 418 -10.70 24.55 15.67
C GLY A 418 -11.87 23.73 15.11
N ALA A 419 -12.89 23.31 15.85
CA ALA A 419 -13.38 23.65 17.20
C ALA A 419 -13.18 22.51 18.21
N PRO A 420 -13.23 22.78 19.53
CA PRO A 420 -13.18 21.72 20.54
C PRO A 420 -14.47 20.88 20.46
N ALA A 421 -14.39 19.67 19.91
CA ALA A 421 -15.26 18.62 20.42
C ALA A 421 -14.84 18.42 21.88
N ALA A 422 -15.77 18.60 22.83
CA ALA A 422 -15.58 18.57 24.28
C ALA A 422 -14.36 17.74 24.71
N ALA A 423 -13.23 18.43 24.95
CA ALA A 423 -12.00 17.81 25.38
C ALA A 423 -12.19 17.32 26.82
N GLY A 424 -12.35 16.01 26.99
CA GLY A 424 -11.94 15.38 28.24
C GLY A 424 -10.43 15.61 28.44
N PRO A 425 -9.95 15.75 29.68
CA PRO A 425 -8.55 16.02 29.95
C PRO A 425 -7.71 14.81 29.51
N GLY A 426 -6.92 14.92 28.43
CA GLY A 426 -5.90 13.93 28.09
C GLY A 426 -5.56 13.66 26.61
N THR A 427 -6.22 14.24 25.61
CA THR A 427 -5.96 13.86 24.20
C THR A 427 -4.86 14.70 23.54
N GLY A 428 -3.59 14.30 23.71
CA GLY A 428 -2.56 14.62 22.73
C GLY A 428 -2.96 13.96 21.40
N GLY A 429 -3.14 14.73 20.34
CA GLY A 429 -3.51 14.16 19.03
C GLY A 429 -2.41 13.23 18.54
N SER A 430 -2.78 12.04 18.08
CA SER A 430 -1.87 11.15 17.35
C SER A 430 -1.55 11.74 15.97
N GLY A 431 -0.34 11.48 15.49
CA GLY A 431 0.19 11.94 14.21
C GLY A 431 1.30 12.97 14.30
N SER A 432 1.87 13.28 13.13
CA SER A 432 3.07 14.08 13.02
C SER A 432 2.76 15.54 13.35
N PRO A 433 3.36 16.11 14.43
CA PRO A 433 3.14 17.49 14.82
C PRO A 433 3.81 18.48 13.86
N LEU A 434 4.71 18.00 12.99
CA LEU A 434 5.47 18.80 12.05
C LEU A 434 5.23 18.32 10.61
N VAL A 435 4.84 19.24 9.75
CA VAL A 435 4.60 19.01 8.32
C VAL A 435 5.53 19.88 7.48
N LEU A 436 5.88 19.37 6.29
CA LEU A 436 6.62 20.16 5.30
C LEU A 436 5.64 20.98 4.44
N ALA A 437 5.81 22.29 4.43
CA ALA A 437 4.99 23.20 3.63
C ALA A 437 5.82 24.31 2.98
N TYR A 438 5.31 24.84 1.87
CA TYR A 438 5.85 25.98 1.15
C TYR A 438 5.06 27.25 1.50
N GLY A 439 5.70 28.42 1.51
CA GLY A 439 5.02 29.71 1.64
C GLY A 439 4.59 30.11 3.07
N GLY A 440 4.95 29.34 4.10
CA GLY A 440 4.69 29.69 5.51
C GLY A 440 3.25 29.52 5.99
N THR A 441 2.36 29.00 5.14
CA THR A 441 1.01 28.58 5.50
C THR A 441 0.97 27.06 5.58
N ALA A 442 0.73 26.52 6.78
CA ALA A 442 0.37 25.12 6.94
C ALA A 442 -0.87 24.79 6.10
N PRO A 443 -1.03 23.55 5.59
CA PRO A 443 -2.25 23.15 4.90
C PRO A 443 -3.48 23.50 5.73
N SER A 444 -4.48 24.15 5.12
CA SER A 444 -5.73 24.50 5.79
C SER A 444 -6.33 23.24 6.42
N THR A 445 -6.69 23.24 7.69
CA THR A 445 -7.29 22.06 8.34
C THR A 445 -8.81 22.13 8.42
N GLY A 446 -9.40 23.23 7.93
CA GLY A 446 -10.86 23.44 7.95
C GLY A 446 -11.63 22.39 7.16
N TYR A 447 -10.98 21.72 6.20
CA TYR A 447 -11.60 20.64 5.44
C TYR A 447 -11.77 19.32 6.20
N ARG A 448 -11.14 19.19 7.37
CA ARG A 448 -11.10 17.94 8.15
C ARG A 448 -12.33 17.74 9.05
N ALA A 449 -13.37 18.56 8.88
CA ALA A 449 -14.59 18.51 9.68
C ALA A 449 -15.51 17.35 9.26
N ASP A 450 -15.76 17.19 7.96
CA ASP A 450 -16.57 16.11 7.38
C ASP A 450 -16.36 16.02 5.85
N ALA A 451 -16.97 15.00 5.23
CA ALA A 451 -16.95 14.79 3.78
C ALA A 451 -17.44 15.98 2.95
N THR A 452 -18.30 16.85 3.50
CA THR A 452 -18.84 18.02 2.79
C THR A 452 -17.91 19.23 2.86
N SER A 453 -17.03 19.24 3.86
CA SER A 453 -15.99 20.25 4.05
C SER A 453 -14.72 19.95 3.23
N ALA A 454 -14.61 18.72 2.70
CA ALA A 454 -13.53 18.30 1.81
C ALA A 454 -13.51 19.19 0.55
N PRO A 455 -12.39 19.86 0.21
CA PRO A 455 -12.35 20.79 -0.90
C PRO A 455 -12.35 20.00 -2.21
N GLY A 456 -13.01 20.55 -3.22
CA GLY A 456 -12.80 20.16 -4.61
C GLY A 456 -11.80 21.08 -5.28
N LEU A 457 -11.17 20.62 -6.36
CA LEU A 457 -10.45 21.50 -7.27
C LEU A 457 -11.40 22.50 -7.95
N PRO A 458 -10.92 23.57 -8.58
CA PRO A 458 -11.78 24.45 -9.36
C PRO A 458 -12.56 23.68 -10.44
N LEU A 459 -13.86 23.95 -10.55
CA LEU A 459 -14.67 23.45 -11.65
C LEU A 459 -14.28 24.19 -12.93
N GLN A 460 -13.98 23.43 -13.98
CA GLN A 460 -13.73 23.95 -15.32
C GLN A 460 -14.72 23.33 -16.31
N SER A 461 -15.17 24.15 -17.26
CA SER A 461 -16.04 23.69 -18.34
C SER A 461 -15.22 22.94 -19.38
N VAL A 462 -15.45 21.63 -19.46
CA VAL A 462 -14.84 20.76 -20.46
C VAL A 462 -15.80 20.62 -21.63
N ARG A 463 -15.36 21.12 -22.78
CA ARG A 463 -16.04 20.92 -24.07
C ARG A 463 -15.32 19.81 -24.82
N ALA A 464 -16.09 18.89 -25.39
CA ALA A 464 -15.55 17.82 -26.22
C ALA A 464 -16.54 17.50 -27.34
N GLU A 465 -16.02 16.98 -28.44
CA GLU A 465 -16.77 16.70 -29.66
C GLU A 465 -17.80 15.57 -29.48
N PHE A 466 -17.63 14.76 -28.43
CA PHE A 466 -18.51 13.65 -28.05
C PHE A 466 -19.58 14.04 -27.00
N LEU A 467 -19.72 15.35 -26.72
CA LEU A 467 -20.69 15.87 -25.76
C LEU A 467 -21.63 16.87 -26.44
N ASP A 468 -22.94 16.70 -26.27
CA ASP A 468 -23.95 17.66 -26.74
C ASP A 468 -24.00 18.95 -25.89
N GLN A 469 -23.42 18.92 -24.68
CA GLN A 469 -23.28 20.08 -23.80
C GLN A 469 -21.98 19.98 -22.99
N PRO A 470 -21.41 21.10 -22.52
CA PRO A 470 -20.23 21.06 -21.68
C PRO A 470 -20.48 20.32 -20.36
N VAL A 471 -19.46 19.58 -19.90
CA VAL A 471 -19.44 18.95 -18.57
C VAL A 471 -18.48 19.73 -17.68
N LEU A 472 -18.89 20.00 -16.44
CA LEU A 472 -18.02 20.60 -15.44
C LEU A 472 -17.19 19.53 -14.75
N CYS A 473 -15.87 19.71 -14.76
CA CYS A 473 -14.92 18.79 -14.15
C CYS A 473 -14.06 19.53 -13.12
N HIS A 474 -13.73 18.87 -12.02
CA HIS A 474 -12.72 19.33 -11.08
C HIS A 474 -11.33 19.17 -11.71
N ALA A 475 -10.87 20.18 -12.43
CA ALA A 475 -9.67 20.10 -13.24
C ALA A 475 -8.40 20.26 -12.40
N PRO A 476 -7.31 19.56 -12.73
CA PRO A 476 -6.03 19.65 -12.02
C PRO A 476 -5.34 20.98 -12.38
N ALA A 477 -5.77 22.09 -11.76
CA ALA A 477 -5.41 23.44 -12.18
C ALA A 477 -4.60 24.22 -11.12
N GLU A 478 -4.02 23.53 -10.13
CA GLU A 478 -3.20 24.21 -9.12
C GLU A 478 -1.92 24.83 -9.73
N GLY A 479 -1.50 25.95 -9.13
CA GLY A 479 -0.31 26.69 -9.57
C GLY A 479 0.96 25.85 -9.46
N ALA A 480 1.88 26.03 -10.40
CA ALA A 480 3.18 25.34 -10.36
C ALA A 480 3.95 25.77 -9.10
N ARG A 481 4.59 24.80 -8.44
CA ARG A 481 5.45 25.06 -7.28
C ARG A 481 6.93 25.08 -7.66
N PHE A 482 7.33 24.19 -8.55
CA PHE A 482 8.66 24.09 -9.15
C PHE A 482 8.53 23.41 -10.51
N SER A 483 9.60 23.44 -11.31
CA SER A 483 9.65 22.65 -12.54
C SER A 483 9.62 21.16 -12.19
N ALA A 484 8.61 20.46 -12.69
CA ALA A 484 8.49 19.02 -12.56
C ALA A 484 7.86 18.47 -13.84
N ALA A 485 8.63 17.67 -14.58
CA ALA A 485 8.22 17.06 -15.82
C ALA A 485 8.72 15.62 -15.92
N PRO A 486 7.97 14.73 -16.59
CA PRO A 486 8.40 13.37 -16.87
C PRO A 486 9.36 13.33 -18.06
N ALA A 487 10.10 12.24 -18.19
CA ALA A 487 10.92 11.98 -19.37
C ALA A 487 10.02 11.59 -20.56
N VAL A 488 9.85 12.50 -21.51
CA VAL A 488 9.10 12.26 -22.76
C VAL A 488 10.08 12.18 -23.92
N TYR A 489 10.06 11.05 -24.63
CA TYR A 489 10.87 10.84 -25.83
C TYR A 489 9.95 10.75 -27.06
N GLY A 490 10.19 11.60 -28.06
CA GLY A 490 9.40 11.66 -29.29
C GLY A 490 8.38 12.81 -29.36
N PRO A 491 7.58 12.89 -30.44
CA PRO A 491 6.67 14.03 -30.70
C PRO A 491 5.38 14.00 -29.86
N ALA A 492 5.24 13.06 -28.93
CA ALA A 492 4.06 12.91 -28.09
C ALA A 492 3.93 14.12 -27.15
N ALA A 493 3.03 15.04 -27.48
CA ALA A 493 2.63 16.09 -26.56
C ALA A 493 1.69 15.50 -25.50
N GLY A 494 2.02 15.67 -24.22
CA GLY A 494 1.05 15.49 -23.14
C GLY A 494 -0.06 16.54 -23.21
N PRO A 495 -1.06 16.47 -22.32
CA PRO A 495 -2.09 17.50 -22.26
C PRO A 495 -1.46 18.88 -22.06
N SER A 496 -1.90 19.85 -22.85
CA SER A 496 -1.33 21.21 -22.86
C SER A 496 -1.62 21.97 -21.56
N ASP A 497 -2.71 21.61 -20.89
CA ASP A 497 -3.23 22.27 -19.70
C ASP A 497 -4.22 21.38 -18.91
N ALA A 498 -4.79 21.94 -17.84
CA ALA A 498 -5.73 21.26 -16.96
C ALA A 498 -7.05 20.88 -17.64
N THR A 499 -7.56 21.72 -18.53
CA THR A 499 -8.83 21.47 -19.25
C THR A 499 -8.65 20.32 -20.23
N ASP A 500 -7.54 20.30 -20.98
CA ASP A 500 -7.24 19.22 -21.91
C ASP A 500 -6.93 17.89 -21.17
N SER A 501 -6.31 17.96 -19.99
CA SER A 501 -6.19 16.78 -19.10
C SER A 501 -7.55 16.23 -18.69
N ALA A 502 -8.49 17.11 -18.30
CA ALA A 502 -9.84 16.70 -17.91
C ALA A 502 -10.66 16.16 -19.10
N ARG A 503 -10.45 16.71 -20.30
CA ARG A 503 -11.05 16.21 -21.56
C ARG A 503 -10.60 14.79 -21.87
N HIS A 504 -9.29 14.50 -21.80
CA HIS A 504 -8.76 13.15 -22.00
C HIS A 504 -9.29 12.17 -20.96
N PHE A 505 -9.31 12.56 -19.67
CA PHE A 505 -9.86 11.74 -18.61
C PHE A 505 -11.34 11.37 -18.86
N LEU A 506 -12.16 12.37 -19.22
CA LEU A 506 -13.56 12.14 -19.55
C LEU A 506 -13.72 11.20 -20.75
N ALA A 507 -12.92 11.37 -21.81
CA ALA A 507 -12.93 10.48 -22.97
C ALA A 507 -12.60 9.04 -22.58
N THR A 508 -11.58 8.80 -21.75
CA THR A 508 -11.23 7.49 -21.21
C THR A 508 -12.39 6.86 -20.43
N LEU A 509 -13.03 7.63 -19.53
CA LEU A 509 -14.17 7.12 -18.76
C LEU A 509 -15.36 6.75 -19.66
N VAL A 510 -15.62 7.54 -20.71
CA VAL A 510 -16.64 7.20 -21.71
C VAL A 510 -16.25 5.92 -22.44
N GLN A 511 -15.03 5.81 -22.97
CA GLN A 511 -14.57 4.63 -23.70
C GLN A 511 -14.64 3.33 -22.87
N LEU A 512 -14.35 3.42 -21.58
CA LEU A 512 -14.42 2.29 -20.65
C LEU A 512 -15.83 2.03 -20.09
N GLY A 513 -16.82 2.85 -20.46
CA GLY A 513 -18.17 2.72 -19.91
C GLY A 513 -18.22 2.94 -18.40
N ARG A 514 -17.43 3.86 -17.85
CA ARG A 514 -17.31 4.09 -16.39
C ARG A 514 -18.19 5.21 -15.85
N ILE A 515 -18.88 5.94 -16.72
CA ILE A 515 -19.78 7.04 -16.34
C ILE A 515 -21.23 6.56 -16.31
N ASP A 516 -21.91 6.73 -15.18
CA ASP A 516 -23.36 6.76 -15.11
C ASP A 516 -23.84 8.11 -15.67
N PRO A 517 -24.42 8.14 -16.88
CA PRO A 517 -24.82 9.40 -17.51
C PRO A 517 -25.99 10.09 -16.80
N GLY A 518 -26.65 9.41 -15.86
CA GLY A 518 -27.82 9.94 -15.18
C GLY A 518 -28.90 10.38 -16.20
N PRO A 519 -29.52 11.56 -15.98
CA PRO A 519 -30.57 12.09 -16.86
C PRO A 519 -30.04 12.72 -18.16
N ALA A 520 -28.73 12.73 -18.44
CA ALA A 520 -28.16 13.39 -19.62
C ALA A 520 -28.58 12.67 -20.93
N PRO A 521 -29.43 13.29 -21.78
CA PRO A 521 -30.04 12.59 -22.92
C PRO A 521 -29.11 12.45 -24.14
N GLY A 522 -28.06 13.28 -24.24
CA GLY A 522 -27.22 13.43 -25.43
C GLY A 522 -25.74 13.01 -25.30
N MET A 523 -25.34 12.42 -24.17
CA MET A 523 -23.94 12.01 -24.01
C MET A 523 -23.66 10.75 -24.84
N VAL A 524 -22.56 10.74 -25.61
CA VAL A 524 -22.04 9.51 -26.21
C VAL A 524 -21.83 8.47 -25.12
N ARG A 525 -22.53 7.34 -25.23
CA ARG A 525 -22.45 6.27 -24.24
C ARG A 525 -21.35 5.30 -24.66
N GLY A 526 -20.44 5.07 -23.72
CA GLY A 526 -19.50 3.95 -23.79
C GLY A 526 -20.17 2.59 -23.89
N PRO A 527 -19.37 1.51 -23.95
CA PRO A 527 -19.89 0.16 -23.79
C PRO A 527 -20.73 0.07 -22.50
N SER A 528 -21.83 -0.66 -22.55
CA SER A 528 -22.64 -0.94 -21.36
C SER A 528 -21.80 -1.77 -20.39
N PRO A 529 -21.44 -1.24 -19.21
CA PRO A 529 -20.74 -2.03 -18.24
C PRO A 529 -21.71 -3.05 -17.64
N ARG A 530 -21.18 -4.21 -17.25
CA ARG A 530 -22.00 -5.22 -16.55
C ARG A 530 -22.20 -4.78 -15.10
N GLY A 531 -23.39 -4.26 -14.79
CA GLY A 531 -23.83 -3.87 -13.44
C GLY A 531 -23.57 -2.40 -13.08
N ARG A 532 -24.31 -1.89 -12.06
CA ARG A 532 -24.11 -0.52 -11.53
C ARG A 532 -22.75 -0.35 -10.86
N GLU A 533 -22.24 -1.42 -10.26
CA GLU A 533 -20.94 -1.46 -9.57
C GLU A 533 -19.73 -1.35 -10.51
N ALA A 534 -19.91 -1.36 -11.83
CA ALA A 534 -18.84 -1.10 -12.79
C ALA A 534 -18.73 0.38 -13.19
N ARG A 535 -19.67 1.23 -12.75
CA ARG A 535 -19.55 2.69 -12.86
C ARG A 535 -18.69 3.21 -11.70
N THR A 536 -17.76 4.12 -12.00
CA THR A 536 -16.94 4.81 -10.99
C THR A 536 -17.30 6.28 -10.87
N HIS A 537 -17.98 6.83 -11.87
CA HIS A 537 -18.40 8.22 -11.93
C HIS A 537 -19.87 8.35 -12.30
N ARG A 538 -20.46 9.49 -11.95
CA ARG A 538 -21.81 9.90 -12.36
C ARG A 538 -21.78 11.36 -12.83
N LEU A 539 -22.65 11.67 -13.78
CA LEU A 539 -23.00 13.04 -14.12
C LEU A 539 -24.18 13.52 -13.28
N GLU A 540 -23.96 14.58 -12.50
CA GLU A 540 -24.94 15.13 -11.56
C GLU A 540 -25.36 16.55 -11.98
N PRO A 541 -26.66 16.82 -12.17
CA PRO A 541 -27.14 18.19 -12.39
C PRO A 541 -26.90 19.05 -11.15
N GLN A 542 -26.25 20.21 -11.34
CA GLN A 542 -26.08 21.25 -10.33
C GLN A 542 -26.44 22.61 -10.94
N ASP A 543 -26.56 23.65 -10.10
CA ASP A 543 -26.95 25.01 -10.52
C ASP A 543 -26.06 25.57 -11.65
N GLN A 544 -24.78 25.18 -11.69
CA GLN A 544 -23.80 25.63 -12.67
C GLN A 544 -23.78 24.79 -13.96
N GLY A 545 -24.45 23.64 -13.98
CA GLY A 545 -24.45 22.70 -15.10
C GLY A 545 -24.26 21.25 -14.64
N LEU A 546 -23.90 20.38 -15.60
CA LEU A 546 -23.71 18.96 -15.35
C LEU A 546 -22.28 18.69 -14.84
N VAL A 547 -22.14 18.23 -13.61
CA VAL A 547 -20.85 18.01 -12.95
C VAL A 547 -20.48 16.53 -12.97
N LEU A 548 -19.23 16.20 -13.34
CA LEU A 548 -18.67 14.86 -13.18
C LEU A 548 -18.27 14.64 -11.72
N LYS A 549 -18.88 13.63 -11.08
CA LYS A 549 -18.60 13.24 -9.70
C LYS A 549 -18.14 11.80 -9.60
N ARG A 550 -17.12 11.53 -8.79
CA ARG A 550 -16.72 10.16 -8.45
C ARG A 550 -17.66 9.60 -7.40
N ILE A 551 -18.05 8.34 -7.59
CA ILE A 551 -18.90 7.62 -6.63
C ILE A 551 -18.12 6.57 -5.84
N GLN A 552 -17.09 5.95 -6.44
CA GLN A 552 -16.24 4.94 -5.78
C GLN A 552 -14.94 4.72 -6.55
N PHE A 553 -13.92 4.21 -5.85
CA PHE A 553 -12.80 3.50 -6.46
C PHE A 553 -13.19 2.03 -6.72
N GLN A 554 -12.39 1.28 -7.47
CA GLN A 554 -12.60 -0.15 -7.69
C GLN A 554 -11.23 -0.78 -7.80
N CYS A 555 -10.95 -1.88 -7.10
CA CYS A 555 -9.58 -2.38 -6.98
C CYS A 555 -9.28 -3.59 -7.88
N ALA A 556 -10.33 -4.22 -8.42
CA ALA A 556 -10.21 -5.27 -9.41
C ALA A 556 -10.71 -4.86 -10.80
N CYS A 557 -9.98 -5.30 -11.83
CA CYS A 557 -10.49 -5.33 -13.19
C CYS A 557 -11.52 -6.45 -13.30
N ARG A 558 -12.79 -6.10 -13.54
CA ARG A 558 -13.83 -7.10 -13.79
C ARG A 558 -13.58 -7.70 -15.17
N PRO A 559 -13.25 -9.00 -15.30
CA PRO A 559 -13.14 -9.59 -16.62
C PRO A 559 -14.53 -9.57 -17.29
N LEU A 560 -14.57 -9.26 -18.58
CA LEU A 560 -15.74 -9.51 -19.41
C LEU A 560 -16.06 -11.01 -19.31
N SER A 561 -17.06 -11.41 -18.52
CA SER A 561 -17.31 -12.84 -18.30
C SER A 561 -17.65 -13.50 -19.65
N PRO A 562 -16.99 -14.62 -20.02
CA PRO A 562 -17.35 -15.40 -21.18
C PRO A 562 -18.61 -16.21 -20.83
N GLY A 563 -19.80 -15.61 -21.01
CA GLY A 563 -21.05 -16.24 -20.59
C GLY A 563 -22.33 -15.62 -21.13
N ALA A 564 -22.27 -14.90 -22.26
CA ALA A 564 -23.45 -14.55 -23.04
C ALA A 564 -23.25 -15.04 -24.48
N ARG A 565 -23.39 -16.35 -24.66
CA ARG A 565 -23.99 -16.94 -25.86
C ARG A 565 -25.21 -17.72 -25.41
#